data_AF-A0A5N5XWW8-F1
#
_entry.id   AF-A0A5N5XWW8-F1
#
_cell.length_a   1.000
_cell.length_b   1.000
_cell.length_c   1.000
_cell.angle_alpha   90.00
_cell.angle_beta   90.00
_cell.angle_gamma   90.00
#
_symmetry.space_group_name_H-M   'P 1'
#
loop_
_entity.id
_entity.type
_entity.pdbx_description
1 polymer ?
#
loop_
_entity_poly.entity_id
_entity_poly.type
_entity_poly.pdbx_seq_one_letter_code
_entity_poly.pdbx_strand_id
1 'polypeptide(L)'
;MNELAPFESFLKELIAAYRTKYAVQFNKNFPVEGKNAVPMQIVEQQLAKALVGVTPNQLQRGLALFYASTNTYMPNFAEFRAMCMGDDWWSAEKAWVKACEYTQISQHKKVTLPDGREQNQEITTLTKFVLDQVYSLIQDGEMYKAKMEFIKIYDEYKAEAQLKGKTQAWYQEPILLAQKNEQ
;
A
#
# COMPACT_ATOMS: atom_id res chain seq x y z
N MET A 1 -17.97 0.57 -21.40
CA MET A 1 -18.35 1.41 -20.25
C MET A 1 -17.12 2.21 -19.84
N ASN A 2 -17.25 3.52 -19.73
CA ASN A 2 -16.12 4.46 -19.62
C ASN A 2 -15.59 4.49 -18.16
N GLU A 3 -14.55 3.72 -17.85
CA GLU A 3 -13.90 3.70 -16.51
C GLU A 3 -13.23 5.03 -16.13
N LEU A 4 -13.17 6.00 -17.06
CA LEU A 4 -12.61 7.34 -16.85
C LEU A 4 -13.53 8.28 -16.05
N ALA A 5 -14.86 8.13 -16.17
CA ALA A 5 -15.82 9.03 -15.53
C ALA A 5 -15.79 8.99 -13.98
N PRO A 6 -15.65 7.81 -13.34
CA PRO A 6 -15.50 7.72 -11.89
C PRO A 6 -14.23 8.41 -11.35
N PHE A 7 -13.12 8.32 -12.09
CA PHE A 7 -11.85 8.91 -11.67
C PHE A 7 -11.86 10.43 -11.77
N GLU A 8 -12.36 11.00 -12.87
CA GLU A 8 -12.54 12.44 -13.00
C GLU A 8 -13.48 13.02 -11.92
N SER A 9 -14.55 12.29 -11.58
CA SER A 9 -15.45 12.70 -10.48
C SER A 9 -14.71 12.72 -9.14
N PHE A 10 -13.87 11.71 -8.88
CA PHE A 10 -13.06 11.65 -7.66
C PHE A 10 -12.07 12.82 -7.57
N LEU A 11 -11.40 13.19 -8.67
CA LEU A 11 -10.48 14.32 -8.68
C LEU A 11 -11.17 15.63 -8.29
N LYS A 12 -12.40 15.85 -8.81
CA LYS A 12 -13.21 17.03 -8.48
C LYS A 12 -13.64 17.02 -7.02
N GLU A 13 -14.05 15.87 -6.49
CA GLU A 13 -14.38 15.70 -5.07
C GLU A 13 -13.19 16.02 -4.16
N LEU A 14 -12.01 15.48 -4.49
CA LEU A 14 -10.80 15.73 -3.71
C LEU A 14 -10.39 17.21 -3.75
N ILE A 15 -10.44 17.86 -4.91
CA ILE A 15 -10.18 19.31 -5.02
C ILE A 15 -11.19 20.11 -4.18
N ALA A 16 -12.47 19.74 -4.18
CA ALA A 16 -13.47 20.37 -3.32
C ALA A 16 -13.11 20.18 -1.83
N ALA A 17 -12.70 18.98 -1.42
CA ALA A 17 -12.27 18.70 -0.05
C ALA A 17 -11.07 19.57 0.37
N TYR A 18 -10.07 19.73 -0.51
CA TYR A 18 -8.94 20.64 -0.29
C TYR A 18 -9.38 22.09 -0.12
N ARG A 19 -10.31 22.57 -0.95
CA ARG A 19 -10.86 23.92 -0.86
C ARG A 19 -11.64 24.14 0.42
N THR A 20 -12.40 23.15 0.89
CA THR A 20 -13.18 23.25 2.13
C THR A 20 -12.28 23.29 3.36
N LYS A 21 -11.28 22.39 3.43
CA LYS A 21 -10.45 22.23 4.63
C LYS A 21 -9.28 23.22 4.70
N TYR A 22 -8.72 23.59 3.54
CA TYR A 22 -7.49 24.37 3.43
C TYR A 22 -7.62 25.60 2.52
N ALA A 23 -8.80 26.22 2.45
CA ALA A 23 -9.13 27.32 1.52
C ALA A 23 -8.00 28.35 1.31
N VAL A 24 -7.43 28.88 2.40
CA VAL A 24 -6.39 29.91 2.34
C VAL A 24 -5.10 29.39 1.69
N GLN A 25 -4.64 28.20 2.10
CA GLN A 25 -3.43 27.60 1.57
C GLN A 25 -3.63 27.13 0.13
N PHE A 26 -4.80 26.58 -0.18
CA PHE A 26 -5.16 26.16 -1.53
C PHE A 26 -5.15 27.33 -2.51
N ASN A 27 -5.79 28.45 -2.16
CA ASN A 27 -5.83 29.64 -3.02
C ASN A 27 -4.45 30.31 -3.16
N LYS A 28 -3.58 30.18 -2.16
CA LYS A 28 -2.20 30.65 -2.24
C LYS A 28 -1.37 29.81 -3.21
N ASN A 29 -1.56 28.49 -3.19
CA ASN A 29 -0.82 27.55 -4.05
C ASN A 29 -1.38 27.50 -5.48
N PHE A 30 -2.70 27.67 -5.63
CA PHE A 30 -3.43 27.61 -6.90
C PHE A 30 -4.37 28.82 -7.02
N PRO A 31 -3.82 30.03 -7.24
CA PRO A 31 -4.63 31.24 -7.36
C PRO A 31 -5.56 31.16 -8.57
N VAL A 32 -6.81 31.57 -8.40
CA VAL A 32 -7.82 31.56 -9.46
C VAL A 32 -7.81 32.83 -10.33
N GLU A 33 -7.19 33.90 -9.83
CA GLU A 33 -7.17 35.22 -10.47
C GLU A 33 -5.76 35.85 -10.44
N GLY A 34 -5.52 36.79 -11.36
CA GLY A 34 -4.26 37.52 -11.48
C GLY A 34 -3.27 36.92 -12.49
N LYS A 35 -2.06 37.50 -12.56
CA LYS A 35 -1.03 37.15 -13.55
C LYS A 35 -0.50 35.72 -13.42
N ASN A 36 -0.63 35.12 -12.23
CA ASN A 36 -0.17 33.76 -11.93
C ASN A 36 -1.34 32.77 -11.77
N ALA A 37 -2.53 33.11 -12.28
CA ALA A 37 -3.70 32.26 -12.14
C ALA A 37 -3.43 30.86 -12.70
N VAL A 38 -3.79 29.84 -11.93
CA VAL A 38 -3.66 28.43 -12.31
C VAL A 38 -5.06 27.93 -12.68
N PRO A 39 -5.31 27.60 -13.97
CA PRO A 39 -6.58 27.04 -14.38
C PRO A 39 -6.87 25.73 -13.65
N MET A 40 -8.14 25.50 -13.29
CA MET A 40 -8.52 24.30 -12.53
C MET A 40 -8.18 22.99 -13.26
N GLN A 41 -8.25 23.00 -14.60
CA GLN A 41 -7.84 21.86 -15.43
C GLN A 41 -6.37 21.49 -15.22
N ILE A 42 -5.49 22.47 -14.97
CA ILE A 42 -4.08 22.21 -14.67
C ILE A 42 -3.91 21.55 -13.29
N VAL A 43 -4.72 21.97 -12.31
CA VAL A 43 -4.73 21.36 -10.97
C VAL A 43 -5.22 19.91 -11.05
N GLU A 44 -6.32 19.66 -11.76
CA GLU A 44 -6.85 18.32 -12.04
C GLU A 44 -5.81 17.43 -12.72
N GLN A 45 -5.11 17.93 -13.74
CA GLN A 45 -4.05 17.19 -14.43
C GLN A 45 -2.86 16.87 -13.52
N GLN A 46 -2.43 17.81 -12.66
CA GLN A 46 -1.35 17.55 -11.71
C GLN A 46 -1.72 16.48 -10.69
N LEU A 47 -2.96 16.54 -10.19
CA LEU A 47 -3.48 15.56 -9.26
C LEU A 47 -3.62 14.18 -9.91
N ALA A 48 -4.12 14.13 -11.16
CA ALA A 48 -4.19 12.90 -11.94
C ALA A 48 -2.80 12.26 -12.13
N LYS A 49 -1.78 13.07 -12.46
CA LYS A 49 -0.39 12.62 -12.58
C LYS A 49 0.17 12.09 -11.26
N ALA A 50 -0.13 12.76 -10.15
CA ALA A 50 0.31 12.31 -8.83
C ALA A 50 -0.34 10.96 -8.43
N LEU A 51 -1.58 10.73 -8.85
CA LEU A 51 -2.35 9.53 -8.49
C LEU A 51 -2.21 8.37 -9.50
N VAL A 52 -1.29 8.46 -10.45
CA VAL A 52 -1.01 7.35 -11.38
C VAL A 52 -0.61 6.09 -10.59
N GLY A 53 -1.27 4.98 -10.91
CA GLY A 53 -1.04 3.68 -10.28
C GLY A 53 -1.71 3.49 -8.92
N VAL A 54 -2.52 4.44 -8.46
CA VAL A 54 -3.32 4.29 -7.23
C VAL A 54 -4.66 3.62 -7.56
N THR A 55 -4.99 2.56 -6.84
CA THR A 55 -6.24 1.82 -7.05
C THR A 55 -7.46 2.54 -6.45
N PRO A 56 -8.70 2.27 -6.92
CA PRO A 56 -9.90 2.90 -6.38
C PRO A 56 -10.07 2.75 -4.86
N ASN A 57 -9.75 1.58 -4.30
CA ASN A 57 -9.82 1.35 -2.85
C ASN A 57 -8.82 2.21 -2.08
N GLN A 58 -7.60 2.37 -2.61
CA GLN A 58 -6.57 3.25 -2.04
C GLN A 58 -6.96 4.72 -2.13
N LEU A 59 -7.65 5.14 -3.18
CA LEU A 59 -8.19 6.50 -3.31
C LEU A 59 -9.25 6.78 -2.24
N GLN A 60 -10.22 5.90 -2.06
CA GLN A 60 -11.25 6.03 -1.03
C GLN A 60 -10.64 6.09 0.39
N ARG A 61 -9.66 5.22 0.65
CA ARG A 61 -8.91 5.24 1.91
C ARG A 61 -8.18 6.57 2.13
N GLY A 62 -7.42 7.01 1.13
CA GLY A 62 -6.67 8.27 1.21
C GLY A 62 -7.59 9.45 1.45
N LEU A 63 -8.78 9.45 0.83
CA LEU A 63 -9.81 10.45 1.07
C LEU A 63 -10.35 10.41 2.51
N ALA A 64 -10.63 9.22 3.06
CA ALA A 64 -11.07 9.07 4.45
C ALA A 64 -10.01 9.59 5.44
N LEU A 65 -8.73 9.23 5.23
CA LEU A 65 -7.61 9.73 6.03
C LEU A 65 -7.41 11.23 5.87
N PHE A 66 -7.59 11.77 4.66
CA PHE A 66 -7.53 13.19 4.40
C PHE A 66 -8.56 13.95 5.23
N TYR A 67 -9.81 13.48 5.30
CA TYR A 67 -10.84 14.07 6.15
C TYR A 67 -10.51 13.93 7.64
N ALA A 68 -10.09 12.76 8.09
CA ALA A 68 -9.77 12.47 9.48
C ALA A 68 -8.49 13.16 10.00
N SER A 69 -7.58 13.55 9.10
CA SER A 69 -6.32 14.19 9.50
C SER A 69 -6.56 15.48 10.28
N THR A 70 -5.79 15.73 11.34
CA THR A 70 -5.84 16.99 12.10
C THR A 70 -4.75 17.97 11.67
N ASN A 71 -4.09 17.70 10.54
CA ASN A 71 -2.96 18.47 10.04
C ASN A 71 -3.35 19.93 9.80
N THR A 72 -2.60 20.84 10.42
CA THR A 72 -2.75 22.30 10.28
C THR A 72 -2.38 22.78 8.88
N TYR A 73 -1.47 22.06 8.20
CA TYR A 73 -0.99 22.39 6.87
C TYR A 73 -1.65 21.51 5.81
N MET A 74 -1.89 22.10 4.64
CA MET A 74 -2.42 21.42 3.48
C MET A 74 -1.38 20.41 2.98
N PRO A 75 -1.71 19.11 2.91
CA PRO A 75 -0.80 18.14 2.32
C PRO A 75 -0.65 18.42 0.83
N ASN A 76 0.55 18.25 0.30
CA ASN A 76 0.78 18.32 -1.14
C ASN A 76 0.26 17.02 -1.83
N PHE A 77 0.20 17.02 -3.16
CA PHE A 77 -0.34 15.86 -3.89
C PHE A 77 0.49 14.58 -3.72
N ALA A 78 1.80 14.67 -3.48
CA ALA A 78 2.62 13.50 -3.18
C ALA A 78 2.35 12.94 -1.78
N GLU A 79 2.12 13.81 -0.80
CA GLU A 79 1.72 13.42 0.56
C GLU A 79 0.32 12.78 0.56
N PHE A 80 -0.61 13.32 -0.24
CA PHE A 80 -1.91 12.68 -0.42
C PHE A 80 -1.80 11.33 -1.11
N ARG A 81 -0.98 11.21 -2.15
CA ARG A 81 -0.66 9.91 -2.75
C ARG A 81 -0.09 8.95 -1.69
N ALA A 82 0.79 9.41 -0.81
CA ALA A 82 1.30 8.60 0.29
C ALA A 82 0.19 8.16 1.26
N MET A 83 -0.81 9.00 1.54
CA MET A 83 -1.99 8.61 2.32
C MET A 83 -2.85 7.54 1.62
N CYS A 84 -2.99 7.62 0.30
CA CYS A 84 -3.66 6.56 -0.47
C CYS A 84 -2.89 5.23 -0.42
N MET A 85 -1.56 5.31 -0.44
CA MET A 85 -0.66 4.15 -0.45
C MET A 85 -0.35 3.61 0.96
N GLY A 86 -0.63 4.39 2.00
CA GLY A 86 -0.31 4.11 3.41
C GLY A 86 -1.13 2.97 4.00
N ASP A 87 -0.54 2.24 4.95
CA ASP A 87 -0.96 1.05 5.73
C ASP A 87 -1.79 -0.10 5.14
N ASP A 88 -1.70 -0.42 3.85
CA ASP A 88 -2.03 -1.80 3.45
C ASP A 88 -0.86 -2.76 3.72
N TRP A 89 0.33 -2.20 3.97
CA TRP A 89 1.56 -2.95 4.19
C TRP A 89 1.95 -2.92 5.66
N TRP A 90 2.16 -4.08 6.26
CA TRP A 90 2.74 -4.17 7.60
C TRP A 90 4.05 -3.35 7.69
N SER A 91 4.31 -2.75 8.85
CA SER A 91 5.65 -2.25 9.18
C SER A 91 6.63 -3.42 9.29
N ALA A 92 7.91 -3.17 9.12
CA ALA A 92 8.93 -4.20 9.23
C ALA A 92 8.90 -4.89 10.60
N GLU A 93 8.64 -4.15 11.68
CA GLU A 93 8.51 -4.70 13.03
C GLU A 93 7.28 -5.57 13.18
N LYS A 94 6.13 -5.12 12.66
CA LYS A 94 4.89 -5.92 12.67
C LYS A 94 5.06 -7.19 11.85
N ALA A 95 5.73 -7.09 10.70
CA ALA A 95 6.05 -8.22 9.85
C ALA A 95 7.00 -9.21 10.55
N TRP A 96 8.00 -8.73 11.28
CA TRP A 96 8.90 -9.57 12.06
C TRP A 96 8.16 -10.32 13.17
N VAL A 97 7.33 -9.63 13.96
CA VAL A 97 6.53 -10.29 15.01
C VAL A 97 5.64 -11.38 14.42
N LYS A 98 4.95 -11.07 13.32
CA LYS A 98 4.10 -12.05 12.62
C LYS A 98 4.89 -13.21 12.03
N ALA A 99 6.11 -12.97 11.55
CA ALA A 99 7.02 -14.01 11.07
C ALA A 99 7.45 -14.94 12.22
N CYS A 100 7.80 -14.40 13.38
CA CYS A 100 8.12 -15.18 14.57
C CYS A 100 6.91 -15.99 15.06
N GLU A 101 5.73 -15.38 15.15
CA GLU A 101 4.48 -16.08 15.49
C GLU A 101 4.23 -17.23 14.51
N TYR A 102 4.43 -17.00 13.21
CA TYR A 102 4.28 -18.02 12.18
C TYR A 102 5.22 -19.22 12.39
N THR A 103 6.47 -19.02 12.82
CA THR A 103 7.40 -20.13 13.14
C THR A 103 7.00 -20.95 14.37
N GLN A 104 6.15 -20.42 15.24
CA GLN A 104 5.69 -21.10 16.46
C GLN A 104 4.35 -21.82 16.28
N ILE A 105 3.65 -21.59 15.17
CA ILE A 105 2.35 -22.20 14.88
C ILE A 105 2.57 -23.62 14.36
N SER A 106 2.09 -24.62 15.12
CA SER A 106 2.15 -26.03 14.72
C SER A 106 1.09 -26.41 13.68
N GLN A 107 0.00 -25.64 13.56
CA GLN A 107 -1.10 -25.85 12.63
C GLN A 107 -1.61 -24.51 12.09
N HIS A 108 -1.28 -24.21 10.85
CA HIS A 108 -1.66 -22.95 10.19
C HIS A 108 -3.17 -22.90 9.93
N LYS A 109 -3.81 -21.77 10.24
CA LYS A 109 -5.19 -21.50 9.86
C LYS A 109 -5.28 -21.22 8.36
N LYS A 110 -5.75 -22.23 7.62
CA LYS A 110 -6.02 -22.14 6.19
C LYS A 110 -7.45 -21.68 5.95
N VAL A 111 -7.63 -20.69 5.08
CA VAL A 111 -8.94 -20.27 4.59
C VAL A 111 -9.07 -20.69 3.14
N THR A 112 -10.12 -21.45 2.83
CA THR A 112 -10.45 -21.82 1.46
C THR A 112 -11.12 -20.64 0.76
N LEU A 113 -10.47 -20.13 -0.28
CA LEU A 113 -11.00 -19.09 -1.14
C LEU A 113 -12.09 -19.65 -2.07
N PRO A 114 -12.96 -18.80 -2.65
CA PRO A 114 -14.04 -19.23 -3.54
C PRO A 114 -13.58 -20.00 -4.80
N ASP A 115 -12.30 -19.90 -5.14
CA ASP A 115 -11.63 -20.59 -6.25
C ASP A 115 -11.03 -21.95 -5.86
N GLY A 116 -11.27 -22.42 -4.62
CA GLY A 116 -10.76 -23.69 -4.10
C GLY A 116 -9.31 -23.64 -3.60
N ARG A 117 -8.67 -22.47 -3.59
CA ARG A 117 -7.29 -22.32 -3.10
C ARG A 117 -7.25 -22.15 -1.58
N GLU A 118 -6.23 -22.70 -0.94
CA GLU A 118 -5.96 -22.46 0.48
C GLU A 118 -5.04 -21.24 0.65
N GLN A 119 -5.47 -20.30 1.50
CA GLN A 119 -4.70 -19.11 1.84
C GLN A 119 -4.41 -19.07 3.34
N ASN A 120 -3.16 -18.80 3.70
CA ASN A 120 -2.75 -18.59 5.07
C ASN A 120 -2.98 -17.11 5.42
N GLN A 121 -3.94 -16.83 6.30
CA GLN A 121 -4.23 -15.46 6.76
C GLN A 121 -3.33 -15.02 7.94
N GLU A 122 -2.27 -15.78 8.22
CA GLU A 122 -1.37 -15.55 9.36
C GLU A 122 -0.12 -14.76 8.96
N ILE A 123 0.30 -14.86 7.69
CA ILE A 123 1.51 -14.24 7.17
C ILE A 123 1.29 -13.73 5.75
N THR A 124 1.96 -12.63 5.40
CA THR A 124 1.90 -12.08 4.04
C THR A 124 2.97 -12.72 3.17
N THR A 125 2.77 -12.75 1.84
CA THR A 125 3.74 -13.36 0.91
C THR A 125 5.11 -12.73 1.04
N LEU A 126 5.19 -11.40 1.18
CA LEU A 126 6.47 -10.72 1.39
C LEU A 126 7.09 -11.15 2.73
N THR A 127 6.32 -11.12 3.81
CA THR A 127 6.81 -11.50 5.14
C THR A 127 7.36 -12.93 5.15
N LYS A 128 6.66 -13.89 4.49
CA LYS A 128 7.13 -15.27 4.36
C LYS A 128 8.41 -15.38 3.53
N PHE A 129 8.47 -14.68 2.40
CA PHE A 129 9.65 -14.64 1.55
C PHE A 129 10.89 -14.14 2.32
N VAL A 130 10.76 -13.03 3.06
CA VAL A 130 11.88 -12.48 3.84
C VAL A 130 12.23 -13.38 5.03
N LEU A 131 11.22 -14.00 5.68
CA LEU A 131 11.44 -14.98 6.74
C LEU A 131 12.30 -16.16 6.24
N ASP A 132 12.02 -16.67 5.04
CA ASP A 132 12.78 -17.78 4.46
C ASP A 132 14.24 -17.43 4.20
N GLN A 133 14.55 -16.18 3.86
CA GLN A 133 15.92 -15.71 3.65
C GLN A 133 16.74 -15.66 4.95
N VAL A 134 16.10 -15.32 6.07
CA VAL A 134 16.77 -15.22 7.38
C VAL A 134 16.60 -16.49 8.23
N TYR A 135 15.90 -17.51 7.73
CA TYR A 135 15.55 -18.70 8.49
C TYR A 135 16.77 -19.45 9.00
N SER A 136 17.84 -19.55 8.21
CA SER A 136 19.11 -20.17 8.63
C SER A 136 19.71 -19.46 9.86
N LEU A 137 19.70 -18.11 9.87
CA LEU A 137 20.19 -17.33 11.02
C LEU A 137 19.34 -17.56 12.28
N ILE A 138 18.03 -17.78 12.11
CA ILE A 138 17.13 -18.13 13.22
C ILE A 138 17.48 -19.51 13.78
N GLN A 139 17.75 -20.49 12.92
CA GLN A 139 18.14 -21.85 13.34
C GLN A 139 19.49 -21.88 14.05
N ASP A 140 20.42 -21.03 13.64
CA ASP A 140 21.74 -20.88 14.27
C ASP A 140 21.69 -20.14 15.62
N GLY A 141 20.50 -19.68 16.05
CA GLY A 141 20.30 -18.95 17.32
C GLY A 141 20.63 -17.45 17.25
N GLU A 142 20.97 -16.93 16.07
CA GLU A 142 21.39 -15.55 15.82
C GLU A 142 20.18 -14.61 15.61
N MET A 143 19.21 -14.65 16.54
CA MET A 143 17.93 -13.93 16.45
C MET A 143 18.06 -12.42 16.23
N TYR A 144 19.07 -11.78 16.83
CA TYR A 144 19.30 -10.34 16.68
C TYR A 144 19.74 -9.98 15.25
N LYS A 145 20.68 -10.75 14.68
CA LYS A 145 21.13 -10.57 13.30
C LYS A 145 20.01 -10.90 12.32
N ALA A 146 19.27 -11.98 12.56
CA ALA A 146 18.12 -12.36 11.75
C ALA A 146 17.07 -11.23 11.68
N LYS A 147 16.74 -10.61 12.82
CA LYS A 147 15.82 -9.46 12.88
C LYS A 147 16.33 -8.26 12.08
N MET A 148 17.61 -7.92 12.23
CA MET A 148 18.22 -6.78 11.53
C MET A 148 18.17 -6.97 10.01
N GLU A 149 18.59 -8.14 9.52
CA GLU A 149 18.52 -8.47 8.10
C GLU A 149 17.07 -8.54 7.61
N PHE A 150 16.16 -9.10 8.40
CA PHE A 150 14.74 -9.16 8.06
C PHE A 150 14.17 -7.77 7.85
N ILE A 151 14.39 -6.83 8.78
CA ILE A 151 13.85 -5.48 8.68
C ILE A 151 14.38 -4.78 7.43
N LYS A 152 15.70 -4.86 7.21
CA LYS A 152 16.36 -4.26 6.05
C LYS A 152 15.77 -4.78 4.74
N ILE A 153 15.74 -6.11 4.57
CA ILE A 153 15.25 -6.74 3.35
C ILE A 153 13.75 -6.41 3.17
N TYR A 154 12.95 -6.52 4.23
CA TYR A 154 11.52 -6.26 4.15
C TYR A 154 11.21 -4.84 3.68
N ASP A 155 11.89 -3.82 4.21
CA ASP A 155 11.66 -2.43 3.80
C ASP A 155 12.09 -2.17 2.35
N GLU A 156 13.20 -2.75 1.88
CA GLU A 156 13.64 -2.67 0.48
C GLU A 156 12.59 -3.25 -0.47
N TYR A 157 12.14 -4.49 -0.22
CA TYR A 157 11.14 -5.14 -1.07
C TYR A 157 9.75 -4.51 -0.97
N LYS A 158 9.38 -3.98 0.21
CA LYS A 158 8.17 -3.19 0.38
C LYS A 158 8.21 -1.93 -0.49
N ALA A 159 9.31 -1.19 -0.47
CA ALA A 159 9.48 -0.01 -1.30
C ALA A 159 9.39 -0.36 -2.80
N GLU A 160 10.06 -1.42 -3.25
CA GLU A 160 9.96 -1.88 -4.64
C GLU A 160 8.53 -2.25 -5.05
N ALA A 161 7.81 -2.97 -4.19
CA ALA A 161 6.46 -3.40 -4.50
C ALA A 161 5.47 -2.24 -4.50
N GLN A 162 5.65 -1.26 -3.60
CA GLN A 162 4.90 -0.01 -3.61
C GLN A 162 5.18 0.83 -4.88
N LEU A 163 6.43 0.87 -5.36
CA LEU A 163 6.77 1.51 -6.63
C LEU A 163 6.11 0.82 -7.83
N LYS A 164 6.02 -0.51 -7.79
CA LYS A 164 5.33 -1.33 -8.81
C LYS A 164 3.79 -1.29 -8.68
N GLY A 165 3.23 -0.53 -7.72
CA GLY A 165 1.78 -0.44 -7.49
C GLY A 165 1.15 -1.74 -7.00
N LYS A 166 1.94 -2.66 -6.41
CA LYS A 166 1.42 -3.92 -5.88
C LYS A 166 0.78 -3.71 -4.51
N THR A 167 -0.29 -4.46 -4.25
CA THR A 167 -0.92 -4.55 -2.92
C THR A 167 -0.29 -5.67 -2.10
N GLN A 168 -0.35 -5.56 -0.77
CA GLN A 168 0.12 -6.64 0.09
C GLN A 168 -0.80 -7.85 -0.07
N ALA A 169 -0.22 -8.99 -0.46
CA ALA A 169 -0.95 -10.25 -0.63
C ALA A 169 -0.69 -11.19 0.56
N TRP A 170 -1.75 -11.89 0.99
CA TRP A 170 -1.63 -12.99 1.95
C TRP A 170 -0.95 -14.19 1.32
N TYR A 171 -0.13 -14.88 2.11
CA TYR A 171 0.62 -16.02 1.63
C TYR A 171 -0.31 -17.16 1.20
N GLN A 172 -0.06 -17.69 0.01
CA GLN A 172 -0.72 -18.88 -0.52
C GLN A 172 0.37 -19.93 -0.73
N GLU A 173 0.13 -21.16 -0.29
CA GLU A 173 1.06 -22.25 -0.53
C GLU A 173 1.18 -22.47 -2.05
N PRO A 174 2.41 -22.63 -2.58
CA PRO A 174 2.59 -22.99 -3.97
C PRO A 174 1.84 -24.28 -4.25
N ILE A 175 0.98 -24.28 -5.28
CA ILE A 175 0.39 -25.52 -5.77
C ILE A 175 1.57 -26.36 -6.25
N LEU A 176 1.90 -27.43 -5.52
CA LEU A 176 2.71 -28.50 -6.08
C LEU A 176 1.94 -28.98 -7.29
N LEU A 177 2.41 -28.64 -8.50
CA LEU A 177 1.97 -29.30 -9.72
C LEU A 177 2.34 -30.77 -9.51
N ALA A 178 1.40 -31.54 -8.95
CA ALA A 178 1.48 -32.98 -8.95
C ALA A 178 1.79 -33.36 -10.40
N GLN A 179 2.92 -34.03 -10.58
CA GLN A 179 3.48 -34.44 -11.85
C GLN A 179 2.38 -35.04 -12.74
N LYS A 180 1.77 -34.22 -13.59
CA LYS A 180 1.10 -34.67 -14.80
C LYS A 180 2.16 -34.71 -15.89
N ASN A 181 3.19 -35.52 -15.65
CA ASN A 181 3.86 -36.17 -16.76
C ASN A 181 2.92 -37.32 -17.14
N GLU A 182 2.12 -37.04 -18.15
CA GLU A 182 1.26 -37.97 -18.85
C GLU A 182 2.07 -39.24 -19.17
N GLN A 183 1.59 -40.39 -18.67
CA GLN A 183 1.86 -41.70 -19.26
C GLN A 183 0.77 -42.00 -20.28
#